data_AF-A0A2M9YBJ3-F1
#
_entry.id   AF-A0A2M9YBJ3-F1
#
_cell.length_a   1.000
_cell.length_b   1.000
_cell.length_c   1.000
_cell.angle_alpha   90.00
_cell.angle_beta   90.00
_cell.angle_gamma   90.00
#
_symmetry.space_group_name_H-M   'P 1'
#
loop_
_entity.id
_entity.type
_entity.pdbx_description
1 polymer ?
#
loop_
_entity_poly.entity_id
_entity_poly.type
_entity_poly.pdbx_seq_one_letter_code
_entity_poly.pdbx_strand_id
1 'polypeptide(L)'
;MNVKFTVLASIIALSLGTIAFFSSKETSYTLLDASDLAANTTKYEADDLLRVRGFVKLGSLIREGKTAKFVLQLNEKEVPVFFTGATLLPDAFKEGARARVDGVWKNGVLVADKVEAKCASKYEAGYKEEEQ
;
A
#
# COMPACT_ATOMS: atom_id res chain seq x y z
N MET A 1 3.36 -49.57 26.41
CA MET A 1 3.96 -48.38 25.75
C MET A 1 5.18 -47.97 26.57
N ASN A 2 6.40 -47.91 25.99
CA ASN A 2 7.57 -47.59 26.81
C ASN A 2 7.58 -46.09 27.14
N VAL A 3 7.73 -45.76 28.43
CA VAL A 3 7.71 -44.38 28.96
C VAL A 3 8.65 -43.43 28.21
N LYS A 4 9.77 -43.94 27.68
CA LYS A 4 10.74 -43.17 26.90
C LYS A 4 10.15 -42.65 25.58
N PHE A 5 9.29 -43.43 24.91
CA PHE A 5 8.65 -43.03 23.66
C PHE A 5 7.52 -42.03 23.89
N THR A 6 6.78 -42.13 25.00
CA THR A 6 5.72 -41.17 25.32
C THR A 6 6.27 -39.81 25.70
N VAL A 7 7.40 -39.77 26.42
CA VAL A 7 8.09 -38.49 26.74
C VAL A 7 8.60 -37.81 25.48
N LEU A 8 9.25 -38.55 24.58
CA LEU A 8 9.74 -38.01 23.31
C LEU A 8 8.60 -37.47 22.43
N ALA A 9 7.53 -38.25 22.28
CA ALA A 9 6.35 -37.83 21.51
C ALA A 9 5.69 -36.58 22.09
N SER A 10 5.63 -36.46 23.42
CA SER A 10 5.07 -35.29 24.09
C SER A 10 5.92 -34.03 23.84
N ILE A 11 7.25 -34.14 23.91
CA ILE A 11 8.15 -33.02 23.62
C ILE A 11 8.00 -32.56 22.16
N ILE A 12 7.91 -33.50 21.22
CA ILE A 12 7.70 -33.18 19.81
C ILE A 12 6.35 -32.48 19.62
N ALA A 13 5.28 -33.01 20.19
CA ALA A 13 3.95 -32.41 20.09
C ALA A 13 3.90 -30.99 20.71
N LEU A 14 4.57 -30.78 21.85
CA LEU A 14 4.70 -29.46 22.47
C LEU A 14 5.48 -28.49 21.58
N SER A 15 6.60 -28.93 21.01
CA SER A 15 7.41 -28.09 20.13
C SER A 15 6.62 -27.66 18.89
N LEU A 16 5.91 -28.59 18.23
CA LEU A 16 5.06 -28.30 17.08
C LEU A 16 3.90 -27.37 17.46
N GLY A 17 3.29 -27.59 18.63
CA GLY A 17 2.24 -26.73 19.16
C GLY A 17 2.70 -25.30 19.39
N THR A 18 3.91 -25.10 19.94
CA THR A 18 4.47 -23.76 20.12
C THR A 18 4.75 -23.08 18.78
N ILE A 19 5.36 -23.78 17.81
CA ILE A 19 5.66 -23.19 16.49
C ILE A 19 4.37 -22.75 15.79
N ALA A 20 3.31 -23.57 15.82
CA ALA A 20 2.03 -23.21 15.23
C ALA A 20 1.41 -21.94 15.85
N PHE A 21 1.52 -21.78 17.17
CA PHE A 21 1.04 -20.59 17.87
C PHE A 21 1.86 -19.33 17.56
N PHE A 22 3.17 -19.47 17.38
CA PHE A 22 4.06 -18.32 17.11
C PHE A 22 4.07 -17.91 15.62
N SER A 23 3.49 -18.69 14.71
CA SER A 23 3.57 -18.47 13.26
C SER A 23 2.65 -17.37 12.70
N SER A 24 1.91 -16.62 13.53
CA SER A 24 0.95 -15.62 13.04
C SER A 24 1.37 -14.19 13.35
N LYS A 25 2.32 -13.68 12.55
CA LYS A 25 2.65 -12.24 12.44
C LYS A 25 3.05 -11.91 10.99
N GLU A 26 2.26 -12.31 10.01
CA GLU A 26 2.49 -11.91 8.61
C GLU A 26 2.19 -10.41 8.47
N THR A 27 3.25 -9.60 8.38
CA THR A 27 3.16 -8.15 8.12
C THR A 27 2.95 -7.97 6.61
N SER A 28 1.74 -8.25 6.14
CA SER A 28 1.41 -8.24 4.71
C SER A 28 0.78 -6.92 4.30
N TYR A 29 1.30 -6.32 3.21
CA TYR A 29 0.66 -5.18 2.56
C TYR A 29 -0.62 -5.63 1.85
N THR A 30 -1.75 -5.05 2.21
CA THR A 30 -3.01 -5.28 1.50
C THR A 30 -3.00 -4.51 0.18
N LEU A 31 -3.08 -5.22 -0.95
CA LEU A 31 -3.22 -4.61 -2.27
C LEU A 31 -4.64 -4.11 -2.48
N LEU A 32 -4.75 -2.84 -2.88
CA LEU A 32 -6.02 -2.20 -3.15
C LEU A 32 -5.88 -1.07 -4.16
N ASP A 33 -7.00 -0.71 -4.76
CA ASP A 33 -7.10 0.38 -5.70
C ASP A 33 -7.51 1.68 -4.98
N ALA A 34 -7.06 2.83 -5.48
CA ALA A 34 -7.37 4.13 -4.87
C ALA A 34 -8.88 4.37 -4.75
N SER A 35 -9.67 3.87 -5.71
CA SER A 35 -11.14 3.94 -5.65
C SER A 35 -11.73 3.14 -4.49
N ASP A 36 -11.19 1.96 -4.21
CA ASP A 36 -11.70 1.09 -3.15
C ASP A 36 -11.39 1.66 -1.77
N LEU A 37 -10.19 2.24 -1.61
CA LEU A 37 -9.79 2.93 -0.38
C LEU A 37 -10.65 4.16 -0.14
N ALA A 38 -10.88 4.97 -1.16
CA ALA A 38 -11.73 6.15 -1.06
C ALA A 38 -13.21 5.80 -0.81
N ALA A 39 -13.69 4.65 -1.29
CA ALA A 39 -15.05 4.18 -1.06
C ALA A 39 -15.25 3.55 0.33
N ASN A 40 -14.19 2.95 0.91
CA ASN A 40 -14.26 2.19 2.16
C ASN A 40 -13.27 2.70 3.22
N THR A 41 -13.19 4.01 3.41
CA THR A 41 -12.25 4.64 4.36
C THR A 41 -12.43 4.17 5.80
N THR A 42 -13.63 3.75 6.19
CA THR A 42 -13.98 3.25 7.54
C THR A 42 -13.62 1.78 7.75
N LYS A 43 -13.28 1.05 6.68
CA LYS A 43 -12.98 -0.39 6.76
C LYS A 43 -11.53 -0.68 7.18
N TYR A 44 -10.64 0.29 6.99
CA TYR A 44 -9.22 0.15 7.28
C TYR A 44 -8.89 0.86 8.59
N GLU A 45 -8.15 0.18 9.46
CA GLU A 45 -7.75 0.74 10.74
C GLU A 45 -6.62 1.76 10.56
N ALA A 46 -6.49 2.66 11.53
CA ALA A 46 -5.27 3.46 11.65
C ALA A 46 -4.11 2.49 11.88
N ASP A 47 -3.07 2.58 11.05
CA ASP A 47 -1.88 1.71 11.07
C ASP A 47 -1.91 0.48 10.14
N ASP A 48 -2.96 0.30 9.34
CA ASP A 48 -2.96 -0.73 8.30
C ASP A 48 -1.93 -0.44 7.19
N LEU A 49 -1.14 -1.47 6.85
CA LEU A 49 -0.19 -1.43 5.74
C LEU A 49 -0.92 -1.65 4.43
N LEU A 50 -1.11 -0.56 3.70
CA LEU A 50 -1.85 -0.53 2.45
C LEU A 50 -0.92 -0.31 1.28
N ARG A 51 -1.27 -0.94 0.18
CA ARG A 51 -0.59 -0.83 -1.10
C ARG A 51 -1.60 -0.40 -2.14
N VAL A 52 -1.54 0.87 -2.46
CA VAL A 52 -2.57 1.59 -3.20
C VAL A 52 -2.11 1.86 -4.62
N ARG A 53 -2.94 1.51 -5.60
CA ARG A 53 -2.68 1.77 -7.02
C ARG A 53 -3.59 2.88 -7.54
N GLY A 54 -3.04 3.76 -8.36
CA GLY A 54 -3.81 4.83 -8.99
C GLY A 54 -2.98 5.64 -9.96
N PHE A 55 -3.53 6.77 -10.39
CA PHE A 55 -2.84 7.75 -11.22
C PHE A 55 -2.58 9.01 -10.39
N VAL A 56 -1.44 9.67 -10.61
CA VAL A 56 -1.17 10.95 -9.95
C VAL A 56 -2.04 12.03 -10.59
N LYS A 57 -2.90 12.68 -9.80
CA LYS A 57 -3.75 13.77 -10.29
C LYS A 57 -2.90 14.94 -10.81
N LEU A 58 -3.26 15.46 -11.97
CA LEU A 58 -2.60 16.62 -12.61
C LEU A 58 -2.68 17.86 -11.69
N GLY A 59 -1.57 18.58 -11.55
CA GLY A 59 -1.45 19.74 -10.66
C GLY A 59 -1.45 19.45 -9.16
N SER A 60 -1.50 18.18 -8.73
CA SER A 60 -1.52 17.82 -7.30
C SER A 60 -0.14 17.57 -6.70
N LEU A 61 0.90 17.43 -7.54
CA LEU A 61 2.22 16.99 -7.10
C LEU A 61 3.05 18.16 -6.55
N ILE A 62 3.20 18.20 -5.23
CA ILE A 62 4.02 19.18 -4.51
C ILE A 62 5.23 18.45 -3.94
N ARG A 63 6.43 18.76 -4.43
CA ARG A 63 7.69 18.19 -3.92
C ARG A 63 8.34 19.16 -2.92
N GLU A 64 8.58 18.69 -1.71
CA GLU A 64 9.18 19.44 -0.61
C GLU A 64 10.55 18.83 -0.27
N GLY A 65 11.49 18.94 -1.20
CA GLY A 65 12.84 18.35 -1.05
C GLY A 65 12.81 16.82 -1.09
N LYS A 66 12.85 16.18 0.09
CA LYS A 66 12.80 14.71 0.20
C LYS A 66 11.37 14.18 0.34
N THR A 67 10.44 15.00 0.84
CA THR A 67 9.03 14.64 0.98
C THR A 67 8.25 15.07 -0.26
N ALA A 68 7.06 14.48 -0.45
CA ALA A 68 6.13 14.93 -1.48
C ALA A 68 4.68 14.77 -1.01
N LYS A 69 3.81 15.66 -1.49
CA LYS A 69 2.36 15.58 -1.32
C LYS A 69 1.76 15.44 -2.71
N PHE A 70 0.84 14.50 -2.88
CA PHE A 70 0.13 14.31 -4.13
C PHE A 70 -1.19 13.60 -3.89
N VAL A 71 -2.07 13.63 -4.89
CA VAL A 71 -3.35 12.93 -4.84
C VAL A 71 -3.33 11.79 -5.85
N LEU A 72 -3.66 10.59 -5.39
CA LEU A 72 -3.95 9.47 -6.29
C LEU A 72 -5.40 9.52 -6.71
N GLN A 73 -5.65 9.39 -8.00
CA GLN A 73 -6.96 9.35 -8.61
C GLN A 73 -7.18 8.04 -9.36
N LEU A 74 -8.36 7.44 -9.17
CA LEU A 74 -8.83 6.29 -9.96
C LEU A 74 -10.36 6.26 -9.92
N ASN A 75 -11.02 6.07 -11.06
CA ASN A 75 -12.49 6.01 -11.17
C ASN A 75 -13.19 7.19 -10.46
N GLU A 76 -12.75 8.43 -10.71
CA GLU A 76 -13.27 9.67 -10.11
C GLU A 76 -13.10 9.80 -8.57
N LYS A 77 -12.46 8.83 -7.94
CA LYS A 77 -12.12 8.86 -6.53
C LYS A 77 -10.72 9.38 -6.31
N GLU A 78 -10.55 10.11 -5.22
CA GLU A 78 -9.30 10.77 -4.85
C GLU A 78 -8.82 10.31 -3.48
N VAL A 79 -7.54 10.00 -3.38
CA VAL A 79 -6.87 9.60 -2.14
C VAL A 79 -5.67 10.52 -1.92
N PRO A 80 -5.67 11.33 -0.84
CA PRO A 80 -4.52 12.16 -0.52
C PRO A 80 -3.37 11.30 -0.01
N VAL A 81 -2.18 11.55 -0.54
CA VAL A 81 -0.96 10.82 -0.21
C VAL A 81 0.11 11.80 0.30
N PHE A 82 0.71 11.45 1.43
CA PHE A 82 1.89 12.12 1.97
C PHE A 82 3.09 11.18 1.93
N PHE A 83 4.06 11.49 1.09
CA PHE A 83 5.30 10.75 0.99
C PHE A 83 6.35 11.30 1.97
N THR A 84 6.81 10.43 2.85
CA THR A 84 7.72 10.75 3.96
C THR A 84 9.18 10.97 3.53
N GLY A 85 9.54 10.59 2.31
CA GLY A 85 10.93 10.66 1.85
C GLY A 85 11.82 9.53 2.37
N ALA A 86 11.22 8.43 2.85
CA ALA A 86 11.95 7.24 3.28
C ALA A 86 12.77 6.63 2.13
N THR A 87 12.27 6.71 0.89
CA THR A 87 13.00 6.33 -0.31
C THR A 87 13.17 7.50 -1.28
N LEU A 88 14.03 7.34 -2.30
CA LEU A 88 14.10 8.30 -3.39
C LEU A 88 12.89 8.13 -4.32
N LEU A 89 12.25 9.23 -4.73
CA LEU A 89 11.22 9.18 -5.76
C LEU A 89 11.85 8.85 -7.12
N PRO A 90 11.31 7.88 -7.88
CA PRO A 90 11.84 7.55 -9.19
C PRO A 90 11.61 8.72 -10.18
N ASP A 91 12.53 8.92 -11.13
CA ASP A 91 12.43 9.99 -12.15
C ASP A 91 11.19 9.87 -13.03
N ALA A 92 10.65 8.66 -13.16
CA ALA A 92 9.41 8.35 -13.86
C ALA A 92 8.15 8.88 -13.12
N PHE A 93 8.26 9.24 -11.85
CA PHE A 93 7.14 9.74 -11.06
C PHE A 93 6.81 11.18 -11.46
N LYS A 94 5.74 11.34 -12.22
CA LYS A 94 5.26 12.63 -12.72
C LYS A 94 3.74 12.69 -12.59
N GLU A 95 3.19 13.88 -12.80
CA GLU A 95 1.74 14.05 -12.89
C GLU A 95 1.16 13.22 -14.04
N GLY A 96 -0.03 12.66 -13.85
CA GLY A 96 -0.67 11.73 -14.77
C GLY A 96 -0.02 10.34 -14.86
N ALA A 97 1.10 10.10 -14.15
CA ALA A 97 1.74 8.79 -14.16
C ALA A 97 0.95 7.77 -13.33
N ARG A 98 0.95 6.52 -13.79
CA ARG A 98 0.46 5.41 -12.98
C ARG A 98 1.45 5.11 -11.87
N ALA A 99 0.98 5.19 -10.63
CA ALA A 99 1.77 5.01 -9.42
C ALA A 99 1.18 3.92 -8.53
N ARG A 100 2.08 3.21 -7.85
CA ARG A 100 1.79 2.34 -6.73
C ARG A 100 2.47 2.93 -5.52
N VAL A 101 1.70 3.06 -4.46
CA VAL A 101 2.13 3.68 -3.22
C VAL A 101 1.94 2.66 -2.11
N ASP A 102 3.04 2.32 -1.46
CA ASP A 102 3.02 1.52 -0.25
C ASP A 102 3.09 2.49 0.94
N GLY A 103 2.30 2.23 1.97
CA GLY A 103 2.23 3.11 3.12
C GLY A 103 1.20 2.70 4.15
N VAL A 104 1.01 3.58 5.12
CA VAL A 104 0.09 3.40 6.23
C VAL A 104 -1.10 4.35 6.07
N TRP A 105 -2.31 3.85 6.28
CA TRP A 105 -3.49 4.71 6.32
C TRP A 105 -3.62 5.40 7.67
N LYS A 106 -3.61 6.74 7.68
CA LYS A 106 -3.70 7.53 8.91
C LYS A 106 -4.49 8.81 8.71
N ASN A 107 -5.52 9.00 9.52
CA ASN A 107 -6.34 10.23 9.55
C ASN A 107 -6.85 10.65 8.16
N GLY A 108 -7.23 9.69 7.30
CA GLY A 108 -7.71 9.96 5.95
C GLY A 108 -6.62 10.29 4.92
N VAL A 109 -5.34 10.16 5.28
CA VAL A 109 -4.19 10.35 4.39
C VAL A 109 -3.37 9.07 4.35
N LEU A 110 -2.93 8.69 3.15
CA LEU A 110 -1.99 7.59 2.97
C LEU A 110 -0.56 8.10 3.20
N VAL A 111 0.04 7.72 4.31
CA VAL A 111 1.42 8.05 4.65
C VAL A 111 2.35 7.04 3.98
N ALA A 112 2.95 7.45 2.88
CA ALA A 112 3.74 6.61 2.02
C ALA A 112 5.22 6.55 2.43
N ASP A 113 5.77 5.33 2.44
CA ASP A 113 7.19 5.05 2.62
C ASP A 113 7.87 4.71 1.30
N LYS A 114 7.15 4.08 0.37
CA LYS A 114 7.65 3.68 -0.95
C LYS A 114 6.68 4.06 -2.07
N VAL A 115 7.23 4.64 -3.13
CA VAL A 115 6.49 4.99 -4.35
C VAL A 115 7.15 4.36 -5.57
N GLU A 116 6.38 3.56 -6.29
CA GLU A 116 6.77 2.99 -7.57
C GLU A 116 5.95 3.64 -8.68
N ALA A 117 6.62 4.28 -9.63
CA ALA A 117 5.96 4.87 -10.80
C ALA A 117 6.32 4.07 -12.04
N LYS A 118 5.31 3.77 -12.87
CA LYS A 118 5.55 3.30 -14.23
C LYS A 118 5.47 4.52 -15.14
N CYS A 119 6.44 4.69 -16.05
CA CYS A 119 6.36 5.74 -17.07
C CYS A 119 5.02 5.64 -17.80
N ALA A 120 4.24 6.73 -17.75
CA ALA A 120 3.15 6.94 -18.68
C ALA A 120 3.80 7.15 -20.07
N SER A 121 3.98 6.05 -20.80
CA SER A 121 4.42 6.11 -22.20
C SER A 121 3.31 6.76 -23.03
N LYS A 122 3.30 8.11 -23.09
CA LYS A 122 2.81 8.95 -24.20
C LYS A 122 1.37 8.71 -24.77
N TYR A 123 0.56 7.77 -24.26
CA TYR A 123 -0.69 7.32 -24.90
C TYR A 123 -1.85 6.97 -23.93
N GLU A 124 -1.85 7.45 -22.69
CA GLU A 124 -3.07 7.40 -21.84
C GLU A 124 -3.83 8.74 -21.84
N ALA A 125 -3.47 9.68 -22.73
CA ALA A 125 -4.22 10.91 -23.03
C ALA A 125 -5.51 10.62 -23.81
N GLY A 126 -6.31 9.68 -23.29
CA GLY A 126 -7.67 9.38 -23.70
C GLY A 126 -8.71 9.90 -22.71
N TYR A 127 -8.36 10.82 -21.81
CA TYR A 127 -9.35 11.72 -21.21
C TYR A 127 -9.59 12.84 -22.23
N LYS A 128 -10.31 12.53 -23.30
CA LYS A 128 -10.98 13.55 -24.09
C LYS A 128 -12.31 13.85 -23.42
N GLU A 129 -12.45 15.12 -23.09
CA GLU A 129 -13.69 15.81 -22.77
C GLU A 129 -14.83 15.36 -23.70
N GLU A 130 -15.87 14.76 -23.11
CA GLU A 130 -17.22 14.78 -23.66
C GLU A 130 -18.09 15.53 -22.64
N GLU A 131 -17.98 16.85 -22.65
CA GLU A 131 -19.11 17.72 -22.30
C GLU A 131 -19.53 18.44 -23.58
N GLN A 132 -20.76 18.09 -23.99
CA GLN A 132 -21.62 18.50 -25.11
C GLN A 132 -21.33 19.83 -25.82
#